data_AF-A0A653WAC6-F1
#
_entry.id   AF-A0A653WAC6-F1
#
_cell.length_a   1.000
_cell.length_b   1.000
_cell.length_c   1.000
_cell.angle_alpha   90.00
_cell.angle_beta   90.00
_cell.angle_gamma   90.00
#
_symmetry.space_group_name_H-M   'P 1'
#
loop_
_entity.id
_entity.type
_entity.pdbx_description
1 polymer ?
#
loop_
_entity_poly.entity_id
_entity_poly.type
_entity_poly.pdbx_seq_one_letter_code
_entity_poly.pdbx_strand_id
1 'polypeptide(L)'
;MAAFMGKTALEAALADLDLEQEQRDAVATLDDRDLMQIDQAILSALDRSWQKAGFIASGVMIAAPDAYEELPEVVYELRIRALAQAGRIEGKGDPQVLKTYEIRLADDPRVH
;
A
#
# COMPACT_ATOMS: atom_id res chain seq x y z
N MET A 1 8.73 9.11 -12.29
CA MET A 1 7.43 8.44 -12.06
C MET A 1 6.85 9.03 -10.79
N ALA A 2 5.55 9.31 -10.76
CA ALA A 2 4.88 9.84 -9.56
C ALA A 2 4.38 8.69 -8.68
N ALA A 3 4.26 8.92 -7.38
CA ALA A 3 3.53 8.01 -6.50
C ALA A 3 2.08 7.87 -6.99
N PHE A 4 1.53 6.65 -7.01
CA PHE A 4 0.18 6.41 -7.55
C PHE A 4 -0.92 7.10 -6.71
N MET A 5 -0.63 7.27 -5.42
CA MET A 5 -1.29 8.19 -4.51
C MET A 5 -0.18 9.06 -3.88
N GLY A 6 -0.24 10.38 -4.03
CA GLY A 6 0.73 11.29 -3.41
C GLY A 6 0.46 11.50 -1.91
N LYS A 7 1.41 12.10 -1.20
CA LYS A 7 1.30 12.36 0.26
C LYS A 7 -0.02 13.02 0.67
N THR A 8 -0.42 14.10 0.00
CA THR A 8 -1.65 14.83 0.34
C THR A 8 -2.91 13.97 0.22
N ALA A 9 -2.97 13.08 -0.78
CA ALA A 9 -4.09 12.18 -0.95
C ALA A 9 -4.11 11.07 0.12
N LEU A 10 -2.92 10.63 0.56
CA LEU A 10 -2.79 9.70 1.68
C LEU A 10 -3.27 10.35 2.99
N GLU A 11 -2.81 11.55 3.31
CA GLU A 11 -3.23 12.28 4.52
C GLU A 11 -4.75 12.51 4.53
N ALA A 12 -5.34 12.88 3.38
CA ALA A 12 -6.79 13.04 3.26
C ALA A 12 -7.56 11.73 3.50
N ALA A 13 -7.03 10.58 3.05
CA ALA A 13 -7.63 9.27 3.28
C ALA A 13 -7.55 8.80 4.75
N LEU A 14 -6.60 9.34 5.51
CA LEU A 14 -6.37 9.01 6.92
C LEU A 14 -7.03 9.99 7.90
N ALA A 15 -7.53 11.13 7.41
CA ALA A 15 -8.03 12.24 8.25
C ALA A 15 -9.16 11.83 9.21
N ASP A 16 -10.02 10.89 8.80
CA ASP A 16 -11.15 10.41 9.59
C ASP A 16 -10.81 9.17 10.45
N LEU A 17 -9.57 8.70 10.41
CA LEU A 17 -9.12 7.55 11.20
C LEU A 17 -8.59 7.98 12.56
N ASP A 18 -8.93 7.21 13.59
CA ASP A 18 -8.42 7.39 14.94
C ASP A 18 -7.02 6.77 15.05
N LEU A 19 -6.05 7.46 14.46
CA LEU A 19 -4.63 7.11 14.56
C LEU A 19 -4.03 7.67 15.85
N GLU A 20 -3.10 6.91 16.42
CA GLU A 20 -2.28 7.39 17.53
C GLU A 20 -1.38 8.56 17.09
N GLN A 21 -0.95 9.40 18.03
CA GLN A 21 -0.16 10.58 17.69
C GLN A 21 1.15 10.20 16.99
N GLU A 22 1.81 9.13 17.44
CA GLU A 22 3.05 8.62 16.86
C GLU A 22 2.84 8.18 15.40
N GLN A 23 1.72 7.52 15.10
CA GLN A 23 1.35 7.13 13.74
C GLN A 23 1.07 8.34 12.84
N ARG A 24 0.38 9.37 13.38
CA ARG A 24 0.14 10.62 12.64
C ARG A 24 1.44 11.34 12.33
N ASP A 25 2.35 11.41 13.30
CA ASP A 25 3.65 12.04 13.13
C ASP A 25 4.50 11.27 12.12
N ALA A 26 4.52 9.94 12.19
CA ALA A 26 5.20 9.08 11.22
C ALA A 26 4.69 9.31 9.79
N VAL A 27 3.36 9.29 9.59
CA VAL A 27 2.75 9.61 8.28
C VAL A 27 3.12 11.03 7.82
N ALA A 28 3.13 12.01 8.72
CA ALA A 28 3.48 13.40 8.41
C ALA A 28 4.96 13.56 7.99
N THR A 29 5.85 12.66 8.39
CA THR A 29 7.26 12.67 7.95
C THR A 29 7.49 12.09 6.56
N LEU A 30 6.56 11.25 6.07
CA LEU A 30 6.69 10.65 4.74
C LEU A 30 6.77 11.69 3.63
N ASP A 31 7.56 11.42 2.61
CA ASP A 31 7.52 12.12 1.33
C ASP A 31 7.07 11.20 0.19
N ASP A 32 6.93 11.75 -1.02
CA ASP A 32 6.51 10.94 -2.18
C ASP A 32 7.54 9.85 -2.54
N ARG A 33 8.81 10.00 -2.16
CA ARG A 33 9.85 8.99 -2.39
C ARG A 33 9.67 7.81 -1.44
N ASP A 34 9.33 8.06 -0.18
CA ASP A 34 8.99 7.00 0.78
C ASP A 34 7.80 6.19 0.28
N LEU A 35 6.75 6.86 -0.19
CA LEU A 35 5.57 6.21 -0.75
C LEU A 35 5.92 5.36 -1.99
N MET A 36 6.82 5.84 -2.85
CA MET A 36 7.32 5.05 -3.98
C MET A 36 8.13 3.83 -3.55
N GLN A 37 8.89 3.92 -2.45
CA GLN A 37 9.64 2.79 -1.91
C GLN A 37 8.70 1.71 -1.37
N ILE A 38 7.63 2.11 -0.65
CA ILE A 38 6.59 1.19 -0.18
C ILE A 38 5.89 0.54 -1.38
N ASP A 39 5.47 1.31 -2.39
CA ASP A 39 4.85 0.79 -3.61
C ASP A 39 5.77 -0.23 -4.31
N GLN A 40 7.07 0.08 -4.41
CA GLN A 40 8.04 -0.81 -5.02
C GLN A 40 8.26 -2.09 -4.21
N ALA A 41 8.27 -2.00 -2.88
CA ALA A 41 8.38 -3.16 -1.99
C ALA A 41 7.17 -4.09 -2.16
N ILE A 42 5.96 -3.54 -2.22
CA ILE A 42 4.73 -4.30 -2.51
C ILE A 42 4.83 -5.00 -3.87
N LEU A 43 5.19 -4.28 -4.93
CA LEU A 43 5.33 -4.87 -6.26
C LEU A 43 6.40 -5.95 -6.32
N SER A 44 7.49 -5.80 -5.55
CA SER A 44 8.59 -6.77 -5.51
C SER A 44 8.24 -8.02 -4.69
N ALA A 45 7.29 -7.92 -3.76
CA ALA A 45 6.78 -9.05 -2.98
C ALA A 45 5.74 -9.89 -3.75
N LEU A 46 5.21 -9.36 -4.86
CA LEU A 46 4.18 -10.01 -5.66
C LEU A 46 4.79 -10.79 -6.84
N ASP A 47 4.07 -11.82 -7.24
CA ASP A 47 4.23 -12.53 -8.50
C ASP A 47 2.89 -12.58 -9.24
N ARG A 48 2.78 -13.45 -10.25
CA ARG A 48 1.54 -13.62 -11.03
C ARG A 48 0.54 -14.60 -10.38
N SER A 49 0.85 -15.12 -9.20
CA SER A 49 -0.06 -15.97 -8.43
C SER A 49 -0.94 -15.11 -7.52
N TRP A 50 -2.15 -15.59 -7.23
CA TRP A 50 -3.04 -14.92 -6.30
C TRP A 50 -2.52 -15.06 -4.87
N GLN A 51 -2.27 -13.93 -4.21
CA GLN A 51 -1.78 -13.88 -2.83
C GLN A 51 -2.68 -12.96 -2.00
N LYS A 52 -2.85 -13.28 -0.72
CA LYS A 52 -3.69 -12.46 0.16
C LYS A 52 -3.07 -11.08 0.37
N ALA A 53 -3.85 -10.02 0.18
CA ALA A 53 -3.38 -8.65 0.32
C ALA A 53 -2.86 -8.36 1.73
N GLY A 54 -3.55 -8.84 2.78
CA GLY A 54 -3.06 -8.71 4.16
C GLY A 54 -1.72 -9.42 4.41
N PHE A 55 -1.50 -10.59 3.79
CA PHE A 55 -0.21 -11.30 3.92
C PHE A 55 0.94 -10.49 3.29
N ILE A 56 0.69 -9.89 2.12
CA ILE A 56 1.66 -9.03 1.44
C ILE A 56 1.91 -7.76 2.25
N ALA A 57 0.86 -7.09 2.74
CA ALA A 57 0.98 -5.89 3.56
C ALA A 57 1.82 -6.13 4.81
N SER A 58 1.50 -7.18 5.59
CA SER A 58 2.27 -7.53 6.78
C SER A 58 3.72 -7.91 6.45
N GLY A 59 3.95 -8.65 5.36
CA GLY A 59 5.30 -9.03 4.94
C GLY A 59 6.16 -7.84 4.55
N VAL A 60 5.60 -6.87 3.82
CA VAL A 60 6.28 -5.61 3.46
C VAL A 60 6.54 -4.77 4.70
N MET A 61 5.59 -4.66 5.61
CA MET A 61 5.73 -3.92 6.87
C MET A 61 6.83 -4.52 7.76
N ILE A 62 6.90 -5.84 7.88
CA ILE A 62 7.96 -6.53 8.66
C ILE A 62 9.35 -6.33 8.03
N ALA A 63 9.43 -6.26 6.69
CA ALA A 63 10.68 -6.05 5.98
C ALA A 63 11.04 -4.56 5.78
N ALA A 64 10.20 -3.64 6.27
CA ALA A 64 10.41 -2.22 6.11
C ALA A 64 11.59 -1.73 6.95
N PRO A 65 12.25 -0.63 6.56
CA PRO A 65 13.25 0.02 7.40
C PRO A 65 12.65 0.47 8.74
N ASP A 66 13.46 0.53 9.80
CA ASP A 66 13.05 1.01 11.14
C ASP A 66 12.37 2.40 11.10
N ALA A 67 12.71 3.24 10.12
CA ALA A 67 12.06 4.53 9.91
C ALA A 67 10.54 4.44 9.63
N TYR A 68 10.04 3.26 9.27
CA TYR A 68 8.64 2.99 8.96
C TYR A 68 7.94 2.14 10.04
N GLU A 69 8.60 1.89 11.19
CA GLU A 69 8.06 1.07 12.29
C GLU A 69 6.72 1.61 12.81
N GLU A 70 6.62 2.93 12.93
CA GLU A 70 5.41 3.62 13.43
C GLU A 70 4.35 3.86 12.34
N LEU A 71 4.57 3.40 11.11
CA LEU A 71 3.55 3.54 10.06
C LEU A 71 2.39 2.59 10.32
N PRO A 72 1.14 3.09 10.37
CA PRO A 72 0.00 2.25 10.61
C PRO A 72 -0.27 1.34 9.39
N GLU A 73 -0.78 0.12 9.64
CA GLU A 73 -1.04 -0.90 8.61
C GLU A 73 -1.88 -0.35 7.45
N VAL A 74 -2.86 0.52 7.76
CA VAL A 74 -3.74 1.16 6.76
C VAL A 74 -2.99 1.94 5.68
N VAL A 75 -1.77 2.43 5.93
CA VAL A 75 -0.93 3.05 4.89
C VAL A 75 -0.63 2.03 3.79
N TYR A 76 -0.19 0.82 4.15
CA TYR A 76 0.11 -0.26 3.22
C TYR A 76 -1.14 -0.73 2.48
N GLU A 77 -2.29 -0.77 3.16
CA GLU A 77 -3.58 -1.09 2.52
C GLU A 77 -3.97 -0.07 1.44
N LEU A 78 -3.84 1.23 1.76
CA LEU A 78 -4.10 2.31 0.81
C LEU A 78 -3.13 2.28 -0.36
N ARG A 79 -1.86 1.91 -0.14
CA ARG A 79 -0.88 1.71 -1.22
C ARG A 79 -1.29 0.58 -2.16
N ILE A 80 -1.70 -0.57 -1.62
CA ILE A 80 -2.22 -1.70 -2.42
C ILE A 80 -3.41 -1.25 -3.27
N ARG A 81 -4.36 -0.51 -2.69
CA ARG A 81 -5.51 0.01 -3.43
C ARG A 81 -5.10 0.98 -4.53
N ALA A 82 -4.15 1.88 -4.28
CA ALA A 82 -3.64 2.81 -5.28
C ALA A 82 -2.96 2.06 -6.45
N LEU A 83 -2.19 1.01 -6.16
CA LEU A 83 -1.58 0.15 -7.18
C LEU A 83 -2.62 -0.59 -8.02
N ALA A 84 -3.70 -1.05 -7.41
CA ALA A 84 -4.81 -1.71 -8.12
C ALA A 84 -5.55 -0.72 -9.02
N GLN A 85 -5.86 0.48 -8.51
CA GLN A 85 -6.49 1.55 -9.30
C GLN A 85 -5.61 2.00 -10.48
N ALA A 86 -4.29 1.97 -10.30
CA ALA A 86 -3.32 2.27 -11.35
C ALA A 86 -3.06 1.11 -12.34
N GLY A 87 -3.75 -0.03 -12.18
CA GLY A 87 -3.59 -1.20 -13.05
C GLY A 87 -2.24 -1.90 -12.92
N ARG A 88 -1.49 -1.67 -11.83
CA ARG A 88 -0.20 -2.33 -11.58
C ARG A 88 -0.36 -3.72 -11.01
N ILE A 89 -1.45 -3.93 -10.27
CA ILE A 89 -1.85 -5.21 -9.69
C ILE A 89 -3.31 -5.47 -10.02
N GLU A 90 -3.67 -6.74 -10.10
CA GLU A 90 -5.06 -7.16 -10.20
C GLU A 90 -5.56 -7.57 -8.82
N GLY A 91 -6.84 -7.32 -8.56
CA GLY A 91 -7.49 -7.65 -7.30
C GLY A 91 -8.69 -8.57 -7.51
N LYS A 92 -8.88 -9.50 -6.57
CA LYS A 92 -9.99 -10.44 -6.57
C LYS A 92 -10.62 -10.51 -5.17
N GLY A 93 -11.95 -10.39 -5.11
CA GLY A 93 -12.71 -10.33 -3.87
C GLY A 93 -13.04 -8.89 -3.46
N ASP A 94 -13.31 -8.69 -2.16
CA ASP A 94 -13.67 -7.37 -1.62
C ASP A 94 -12.41 -6.60 -1.16
N PRO A 95 -12.04 -5.47 -1.81
CA PRO A 95 -10.88 -4.67 -1.43
C PRO A 95 -11.03 -3.99 -0.06
N GLN A 96 -12.24 -3.92 0.51
CA GLN A 96 -12.47 -3.43 1.87
C GLN A 96 -12.09 -4.46 2.94
N VAL A 97 -11.92 -5.73 2.57
CA VAL A 97 -11.66 -6.83 3.49
C VAL A 97 -10.35 -7.54 3.09
N LEU A 98 -9.20 -6.98 3.51
CA LEU A 98 -7.88 -7.51 3.12
C LEU A 98 -7.64 -8.98 3.46
N LYS A 99 -8.30 -9.49 4.51
CA LYS A 99 -8.23 -10.90 4.90
C LYS A 99 -8.70 -11.85 3.80
N THR A 100 -9.62 -11.38 2.95
CA THR A 100 -10.22 -12.13 1.84
C THR A 100 -9.85 -11.58 0.47
N TYR A 101 -9.29 -10.37 0.41
CA TYR A 101 -8.83 -9.77 -0.83
C TYR A 101 -7.53 -10.44 -1.29
N GLU A 102 -7.53 -10.91 -2.53
CA GLU A 102 -6.35 -11.48 -3.18
C GLU A 102 -5.83 -10.51 -4.24
N ILE A 103 -4.51 -10.41 -4.35
CA ILE A 103 -3.81 -9.56 -5.31
C ILE A 103 -2.71 -10.33 -6.04
N ARG A 104 -2.37 -9.89 -7.24
CA ARG A 104 -1.25 -10.39 -8.04
C ARG A 104 -0.70 -9.29 -8.95
N LEU A 105 0.51 -9.45 -9.48
CA LEU A 105 1.02 -8.58 -10.54
C LEU A 105 0.10 -8.67 -11.78
N ALA A 106 -0.21 -7.52 -12.36
CA ALA A 106 -0.93 -7.46 -13.63
C ALA A 106 -0.07 -8.07 -14.76
N ASP A 107 -0.70 -8.80 -15.67
CA ASP A 107 -0.01 -9.50 -16.76
C ASP A 107 0.56 -8.53 -17.84
N ASP A 108 0.13 -7.25 -17.88
CA ASP A 108 0.64 -6.17 -18.76
C ASP A 108 0.20 -4.76 -18.24
N PRO A 109 1.02 -3.68 -18.25
CA PRO A 109 0.65 -2.36 -17.71
C PRO A 109 -0.45 -1.59 -18.46
N ARG A 110 -1.14 -2.19 -19.42
CA ARG A 110 -2.20 -1.52 -20.19
C ARG A 110 -3.26 -2.51 -20.64
N VAL A 111 -4.24 -2.78 -19.79
CA VAL A 111 -5.55 -3.20 -20.28
C VAL A 111 -6.62 -2.44 -19.49
N HIS A 112 -7.11 -1.37 -20.13
CA HIS A 112 -8.43 -0.81 -19.88
C HIS A 112 -9.50 -1.77 -20.43
#